data_AF-A0A970LWR8-F1
#
_entry.id   AF-A0A970LWR8-F1
#
_cell.length_a   1.000
_cell.length_b   1.000
_cell.length_c   1.000
_cell.angle_alpha   90.00
_cell.angle_beta   90.00
_cell.angle_gamma   90.00
#
_symmetry.space_group_name_H-M   'P 1'
#
loop_
_entity.id
_entity.type
_entity.pdbx_description
1 polymer ?
#
loop_
_entity_poly.entity_id
_entity_poly.type
_entity_poly.pdbx_seq_one_letter_code
_entity_poly.pdbx_strand_id
1 'polypeptide(L)'
;MSNDKSRDALSDAPIPQRNNSAEVVQSGSPLDYVLWGVALVLFIAAMMVNQHLPAYWAPANDIWVRVGVILTCIVVALGLLYATHQGKGFVRLLKDSRIELRRVTWPTKQETVTTSWQVLVVVVVTSIVLWCFDYLLGWAIKFIIG
;
A
#
# COMPACT_ATOMS: atom_id res chain seq x y z
N MET A 1 -44.63 3.18 -33.48
CA MET A 1 -43.16 3.03 -33.57
C MET A 1 -42.35 4.22 -33.03
N SER A 2 -42.94 5.16 -32.27
CA SER A 2 -42.20 6.32 -31.72
C SER A 2 -41.59 6.07 -30.32
N ASN A 3 -42.08 5.07 -29.58
CA ASN A 3 -41.85 4.94 -28.14
C ASN A 3 -40.68 4.00 -27.75
N ASP A 4 -39.94 3.47 -28.73
CA ASP A 4 -38.79 2.60 -28.47
C ASP A 4 -37.51 3.44 -28.30
N LYS A 5 -37.33 4.42 -29.18
CA LYS A 5 -36.18 5.35 -29.20
C LYS A 5 -36.00 6.16 -27.90
N SER A 6 -37.08 6.42 -27.15
CA SER A 6 -37.03 7.13 -25.86
C SER A 6 -36.53 6.23 -24.72
N ARG A 7 -36.74 4.92 -24.81
CA ARG A 7 -36.33 3.92 -23.80
C ARG A 7 -34.84 3.67 -23.90
N ASP A 8 -34.33 3.59 -25.12
CA ASP A 8 -32.89 3.44 -25.39
C ASP A 8 -32.11 4.69 -24.94
N ALA A 9 -32.66 5.88 -25.19
CA ALA A 9 -32.05 7.14 -24.77
C ALA A 9 -31.96 7.33 -23.25
N LEU A 10 -32.86 6.71 -22.47
CA LEU A 10 -32.81 6.73 -21.00
C LEU A 10 -31.89 5.64 -20.44
N SER A 11 -31.71 4.54 -21.18
CA SER A 11 -30.77 3.47 -20.85
C SER A 11 -29.30 3.88 -21.07
N ASP A 12 -29.05 4.74 -22.06
CA ASP A 12 -27.71 5.27 -22.38
C ASP A 12 -27.34 6.52 -21.56
N ALA A 13 -28.26 7.04 -20.74
CA ALA A 13 -27.96 8.16 -19.86
C ALA A 13 -26.99 7.69 -18.75
N PRO A 14 -25.80 8.31 -18.60
CA PRO A 14 -24.90 8.01 -17.51
C PRO A 14 -25.63 8.17 -16.18
N ILE A 15 -25.81 7.08 -15.43
CA ILE A 15 -26.47 7.13 -14.13
C ILE A 15 -25.62 8.03 -13.23
N PRO A 16 -26.17 9.13 -12.68
CA PRO A 16 -25.40 10.03 -11.83
C PRO A 16 -24.94 9.26 -10.58
N GLN A 17 -23.68 8.84 -10.57
CA GLN A 17 -23.04 8.20 -9.42
C GLN A 17 -22.83 9.24 -8.32
N ARG A 18 -23.91 9.55 -7.59
CA ARG A 18 -23.96 10.55 -6.50
C ARG A 18 -23.00 10.26 -5.32
N ASN A 19 -22.22 9.18 -5.36
CA ASN A 19 -21.35 8.73 -4.28
C ASN A 19 -20.03 8.09 -4.76
N ASN A 20 -19.52 8.47 -5.94
CA ASN A 20 -18.28 7.90 -6.44
C ASN A 20 -17.12 8.19 -5.47
N SER A 21 -16.65 7.17 -4.74
CA SER A 21 -15.57 7.31 -3.75
C SER A 21 -14.28 7.85 -4.38
N ALA A 22 -14.11 7.68 -5.70
CA ALA A 22 -13.01 8.25 -6.48
C ALA A 22 -13.10 9.80 -6.62
N GLU A 23 -14.31 10.37 -6.68
CA GLU A 23 -14.51 11.83 -6.83
C GLU A 23 -14.24 12.58 -5.50
N VAL A 24 -14.51 11.91 -4.37
CA VAL A 24 -14.15 12.41 -3.03
C VAL A 24 -12.63 12.48 -2.85
N VAL A 25 -11.86 11.63 -3.53
CA VAL A 25 -10.38 11.71 -3.55
C VAL A 25 -9.89 12.85 -4.45
N GLN A 26 -10.66 13.22 -5.47
CA GLN A 26 -10.28 14.20 -6.49
C GLN A 26 -10.52 15.66 -6.07
N SER A 27 -11.41 15.89 -5.10
CA SER A 27 -11.68 17.21 -4.51
C SER A 27 -10.62 17.55 -3.46
N GLY A 28 -9.43 17.96 -3.89
CA GLY A 28 -8.36 18.42 -3.01
C GLY A 28 -8.65 19.82 -2.48
N SER A 29 -8.82 19.96 -1.17
CA SER A 29 -8.82 21.29 -0.54
C SER A 29 -7.38 21.81 -0.50
N PRO A 30 -7.12 23.10 -0.78
CA PRO A 30 -5.78 23.66 -0.66
C PRO A 30 -5.19 23.51 0.77
N LEU A 31 -6.07 23.40 1.78
CA LEU A 31 -5.67 23.13 3.16
C LEU A 31 -5.07 21.72 3.35
N ASP A 32 -5.44 20.73 2.53
CA ASP A 32 -4.90 19.37 2.66
C ASP A 32 -3.40 19.32 2.34
N TYR A 33 -2.94 20.14 1.38
CA TYR A 33 -1.51 20.29 1.07
C TYR A 33 -0.73 20.92 2.24
N VAL A 34 -1.35 21.87 2.93
CA VAL A 34 -0.75 22.50 4.13
C VAL A 34 -0.66 21.47 5.26
N LEU A 35 -1.72 20.70 5.51
CA LEU A 35 -1.71 19.64 6.53
C LEU A 35 -0.68 18.55 6.22
N TRP A 36 -0.52 18.18 4.95
CA TRP A 36 0.56 17.28 4.50
C TRP A 36 1.95 17.85 4.73
N GLY A 37 2.15 19.13 4.42
CA GLY A 37 3.40 19.83 4.71
C GLY A 37 3.74 19.83 6.19
N VAL A 38 2.77 20.13 7.05
CA VAL A 38 2.93 20.10 8.51
C VAL A 38 3.25 18.68 9.00
N ALA A 39 2.58 17.66 8.48
CA ALA A 39 2.86 16.26 8.84
C ALA A 39 4.29 15.84 8.46
N LEU A 40 4.77 16.24 7.28
CA LEU A 40 6.12 15.95 6.82
C LEU A 40 7.18 16.67 7.67
N VAL A 41 6.94 17.93 8.03
CA VAL A 41 7.82 18.68 8.95
C VAL A 41 7.86 18.01 10.33
N LEU A 42 6.72 17.60 10.88
CA LEU A 42 6.67 16.88 12.15
C LEU A 42 7.41 15.54 12.11
N PHE A 43 7.34 14.82 10.98
CA PHE A 43 8.05 13.57 10.80
C PHE A 43 9.58 13.78 10.77
N ILE A 44 10.06 14.76 10.01
CA ILE A 44 11.49 15.12 9.99
C ILE A 44 11.95 15.58 11.37
N ALA A 45 11.14 16.41 12.05
CA ALA A 45 11.43 16.84 13.41
C ALA A 45 11.57 15.64 14.36
N ALA A 46 10.69 14.65 14.27
CA ALA A 46 10.75 13.43 15.07
C ALA A 46 12.04 12.62 14.83
N MET A 47 12.54 12.54 13.58
CA MET A 47 13.83 11.89 13.29
C MET A 47 15.02 12.66 13.91
N MET A 48 14.93 13.99 13.94
CA MET A 48 15.98 14.86 14.47
C MET A 48 16.01 14.94 16.00
N VAL A 49 14.94 14.51 16.69
CA VAL A 49 14.83 14.52 18.17
C VAL A 49 16.01 13.81 18.82
N ASN A 50 16.43 12.65 18.30
CA ASN A 50 17.48 11.87 18.97
C ASN A 50 18.85 12.56 18.95
N GLN A 51 19.16 13.30 17.88
CA GLN A 51 20.44 13.97 17.71
C GLN A 51 20.47 15.37 18.35
N HIS A 52 19.38 16.13 18.26
CA HIS A 52 19.38 17.55 18.60
C HIS A 52 18.74 17.85 19.96
N LEU A 53 17.71 17.11 20.38
CA LEU A 53 16.97 17.39 21.61
C LEU A 53 17.82 17.33 22.91
N PRO A 54 18.83 16.43 23.05
CA PRO A 54 19.68 16.38 24.24
C PRO A 54 20.56 17.61 24.45
N ALA A 55 20.85 18.35 23.38
CA ALA A 55 21.66 19.56 23.43
C ALA A 55 20.85 20.80 23.89
N TYR A 56 19.53 20.81 23.70
CA TYR A 56 18.66 21.94 24.04
C TYR A 56 17.84 21.72 25.32
N TRP A 57 17.60 20.47 25.72
CA TRP A 57 16.76 20.15 26.88
C TRP A 57 17.36 19.03 27.73
N ALA A 58 17.86 19.36 28.93
CA ALA A 58 18.57 18.42 29.81
C ALA A 58 17.74 17.17 30.21
N PRO A 59 16.42 17.24 30.47
CA PRO A 59 15.60 16.04 30.69
C PRO A 59 15.47 15.13 29.45
N ALA A 60 15.75 15.63 28.24
CA ALA A 60 15.84 14.80 27.05
C ALA A 60 17.05 13.87 27.06
N ASN A 61 17.97 13.97 28.02
CA ASN A 61 19.08 13.03 28.10
C ASN A 61 18.60 11.61 28.45
N ASP A 62 17.47 11.51 29.17
CA ASP A 62 16.83 10.24 29.48
C ASP A 62 16.13 9.65 28.25
N ILE A 63 16.34 8.35 28.01
CA ILE A 63 15.84 7.62 26.84
C ILE A 63 14.31 7.61 26.81
N TRP A 64 13.66 7.48 27.96
CA TRP A 64 12.20 7.38 28.06
C TRP A 64 11.50 8.67 27.63
N VAL A 65 12.11 9.81 27.97
CA VAL A 65 11.61 11.13 27.62
C VAL A 65 11.69 11.35 26.10
N ARG A 66 12.80 10.92 25.46
CA ARG A 66 12.93 10.99 23.98
C ARG A 66 11.87 10.15 23.28
N VAL A 67 11.67 8.91 23.72
CA VAL A 67 10.66 8.01 23.14
C VAL A 67 9.26 8.61 23.30
N GLY A 68 8.95 9.21 24.46
CA GLY A 68 7.67 9.88 24.70
C GLY A 68 7.42 11.08 23.76
N VAL A 69 8.45 11.92 23.54
CA VAL A 69 8.36 13.07 22.62
C VAL A 69 8.16 12.60 21.17
N ILE A 70 8.95 11.61 20.72
CA ILE A 70 8.84 11.05 19.37
C ILE A 70 7.44 10.44 19.16
N LEU A 71 6.97 9.66 20.12
CA LEU A 71 5.64 9.05 20.07
C LEU A 71 4.54 10.12 19.98
N THR A 72 4.65 11.19 20.76
CA THR A 72 3.69 12.30 20.71
C THR A 72 3.68 12.98 19.34
N CYS A 73 4.86 13.27 18.76
CA CYS A 73 4.96 13.84 17.42
C CYS A 73 4.32 12.94 16.35
N ILE A 74 4.54 11.61 16.43
CA ILE A 74 3.94 10.63 15.53
C ILE A 74 2.42 10.63 15.66
N VAL A 75 1.89 10.58 16.89
CA VAL A 75 0.44 10.59 17.14
C VAL A 75 -0.20 11.87 16.59
N VAL A 76 0.41 13.03 16.80
CA VAL A 76 -0.07 14.32 16.27
C VAL A 76 -0.03 14.32 14.75
N ALA A 77 1.06 13.85 14.12
CA ALA A 77 1.18 13.77 12.67
C ALA A 77 0.10 12.85 12.07
N LEU A 78 -0.14 11.67 12.67
CA LEU A 78 -1.19 10.75 12.24
C LEU A 78 -2.59 11.35 12.43
N GLY A 79 -2.82 12.08 13.53
CA GLY A 79 -4.08 12.79 13.78
C GLY A 79 -4.35 13.88 12.73
N LEU A 80 -3.34 14.66 12.36
CA LEU A 80 -3.42 15.66 11.30
C LEU A 80 -3.71 15.02 9.94
N LEU A 81 -3.03 13.92 9.61
CA LEU A 81 -3.28 13.16 8.38
C LEU A 81 -4.69 12.56 8.35
N TYR A 82 -5.20 12.03 9.47
CA TYR A 82 -6.59 11.56 9.55
C TYR A 82 -7.61 12.69 9.38
N ALA A 83 -7.29 13.90 9.84
CA ALA A 83 -8.18 15.05 9.70
C ALA A 83 -8.33 15.54 8.25
N THR A 84 -7.36 15.24 7.36
CA THR A 84 -7.40 15.59 5.93
C THR A 84 -8.56 14.92 5.18
N HIS A 85 -9.01 15.56 4.10
CA HIS A 85 -10.09 15.03 3.26
C HIS A 85 -9.72 13.66 2.67
N GLN A 86 -8.47 13.52 2.22
CA GLN A 86 -7.90 12.28 1.72
C GLN A 86 -7.84 11.19 2.80
N GLY A 87 -7.50 11.53 4.05
CA GLY A 87 -7.44 10.59 5.18
C GLY A 87 -8.79 9.96 5.50
N LYS A 88 -9.86 10.77 5.54
CA LYS A 88 -11.23 10.27 5.76
C LYS A 88 -11.72 9.42 4.58
N GLY A 89 -11.40 9.82 3.35
CA GLY A 89 -11.70 9.05 2.13
C GLY A 89 -11.04 7.67 2.15
N PHE A 90 -9.76 7.60 2.53
CA PHE A 90 -9.02 6.35 2.67
C PHE A 90 -9.64 5.40 3.70
N VAL A 91 -10.07 5.92 4.85
CA VAL A 91 -10.72 5.09 5.89
C VAL A 91 -12.05 4.53 5.42
N ARG A 92 -12.81 5.29 4.63
CA ARG A 92 -14.04 4.81 3.99
C ARG A 92 -13.74 3.72 2.96
N LEU A 93 -12.72 3.92 2.12
CA LEU A 93 -12.27 2.90 1.16
C LEU A 93 -11.82 1.61 1.87
N LEU A 94 -11.07 1.71 2.97
CA LEU A 94 -10.68 0.54 3.77
C LEU A 94 -11.89 -0.23 4.30
N LYS A 95 -12.93 0.48 4.75
CA LYS A 95 -14.17 -0.13 5.23
C LYS A 95 -14.91 -0.84 4.09
N ASP A 96 -14.99 -0.20 2.92
CA ASP A 96 -15.63 -0.75 1.73
C ASP A 96 -14.84 -1.97 1.20
N SER A 97 -13.50 -1.90 1.16
CA SER A 97 -12.62 -3.02 0.80
C SER A 97 -12.78 -4.21 1.76
N ARG A 98 -13.00 -3.99 3.06
CA ARG A 98 -13.26 -5.08 4.02
C ARG A 98 -14.58 -5.78 3.77
N ILE A 99 -15.60 -5.06 3.30
CA ILE A 99 -16.88 -5.65 2.94
C ILE A 99 -16.73 -6.48 1.66
N GLU A 100 -15.96 -5.98 0.69
CA GLU A 100 -15.70 -6.69 -0.57
C GLU A 100 -14.80 -7.93 -0.37
N LEU A 101 -13.79 -7.84 0.50
CA LEU A 101 -12.95 -8.97 0.90
C LEU A 101 -13.75 -10.14 1.49
N ARG A 102 -14.91 -9.90 2.10
CA ARG A 102 -15.80 -10.96 2.60
C ARG A 102 -16.57 -11.66 1.49
N ARG A 103 -16.70 -11.03 0.33
CA ARG A 103 -17.32 -11.62 -0.88
C ARG A 103 -16.32 -12.43 -1.69
N VAL A 104 -15.03 -12.31 -1.40
CA VAL A 104 -14.01 -13.19 -1.97
C VAL A 104 -14.22 -14.58 -1.39
N THR A 105 -14.88 -15.43 -2.17
CA THR A 105 -14.95 -16.87 -1.93
C THR A 105 -13.55 -17.41 -2.14
N TRP A 106 -12.78 -17.50 -1.06
CA TRP A 106 -11.44 -18.07 -1.12
C TRP A 106 -11.54 -19.50 -1.64
N PRO A 107 -10.69 -19.87 -2.62
CA PRO A 107 -10.67 -21.20 -3.18
C PRO A 107 -10.45 -22.22 -2.07
N THR A 108 -11.00 -23.42 -2.26
CA THR A 108 -10.88 -24.47 -1.24
C THR A 108 -9.41 -24.85 -1.07
N LYS A 109 -9.03 -25.36 0.11
CA LYS A 109 -7.64 -25.79 0.36
C LYS A 109 -7.16 -26.84 -0.66
N GLN A 110 -8.07 -27.64 -1.20
CA GLN A 110 -7.74 -28.68 -2.17
C GLN A 110 -7.33 -28.10 -3.54
N GLU A 111 -8.00 -27.06 -4.01
CA GLU A 111 -7.64 -26.37 -5.25
C GLU A 111 -6.29 -25.66 -5.12
N THR A 112 -6.09 -24.98 -3.98
CA THR A 112 -4.85 -24.24 -3.70
C THR A 112 -3.62 -25.15 -3.65
N VAL A 113 -3.75 -26.32 -3.02
CA VAL A 113 -2.67 -27.31 -2.94
C VAL A 113 -2.40 -27.94 -4.31
N THR A 114 -3.43 -28.19 -5.11
CA THR A 114 -3.28 -28.74 -6.47
C THR A 114 -2.40 -27.83 -7.33
N THR A 115 -2.70 -26.53 -7.36
CA THR A 115 -1.89 -25.56 -8.14
C THR A 115 -0.50 -25.37 -7.52
N SER A 116 -0.39 -25.36 -6.20
CA SER A 116 0.91 -25.21 -5.51
C SER A 116 1.86 -26.38 -5.80
N TRP A 117 1.35 -27.61 -5.84
CA TRP A 117 2.14 -28.79 -6.20
C TRP A 117 2.59 -28.77 -7.66
N GLN A 118 1.70 -28.34 -8.58
CA GLN A 118 2.06 -28.15 -10.00
C GLN A 118 3.21 -27.15 -10.14
N VAL A 119 3.14 -25.99 -9.48
CA VAL A 119 4.21 -24.98 -9.50
C VAL A 119 5.50 -25.54 -8.88
N LEU A 120 5.41 -26.28 -7.76
CA LEU A 120 6.57 -26.91 -7.13
C LEU A 120 7.29 -27.87 -8.10
N VAL A 121 6.54 -28.71 -8.82
CA VAL A 121 7.10 -29.63 -9.83
C VAL A 121 7.84 -28.85 -10.91
N VAL A 122 7.26 -27.78 -11.44
CA VAL A 122 7.90 -26.93 -12.46
C VAL A 122 9.19 -26.31 -11.90
N VAL A 123 9.18 -25.75 -10.69
CA VAL A 123 10.36 -25.14 -10.05
C VAL A 123 11.48 -26.17 -9.86
N VAL A 124 11.15 -27.39 -9.41
CA VAL A 124 12.14 -28.48 -9.24
C VAL A 124 12.77 -28.87 -10.58
N VAL A 125 11.95 -29.05 -11.63
CA VAL A 125 12.45 -29.38 -12.97
C VAL A 125 13.34 -28.27 -13.51
N THR A 126 12.91 -27.01 -13.43
CA THR A 126 13.70 -25.86 -13.87
C THR A 126 15.00 -25.74 -13.08
N SER A 127 14.97 -25.95 -11.76
CA SER A 127 16.18 -25.91 -10.92
C SER A 127 17.19 -26.99 -11.32
N ILE A 128 16.75 -28.20 -11.63
CA ILE A 128 17.63 -29.30 -12.08
C ILE A 128 18.22 -28.98 -13.46
N VAL A 129 17.41 -28.44 -14.38
CA VAL A 129 17.87 -28.06 -15.72
C VAL A 129 18.92 -26.96 -15.65
N LEU A 130 18.67 -25.90 -14.89
CA LEU A 130 19.63 -24.81 -14.69
C LEU A 130 20.91 -25.33 -14.05
N TRP A 131 20.79 -26.12 -12.98
CA TRP A 131 21.94 -26.77 -12.33
C TRP A 131 22.78 -27.57 -13.34
N CYS A 132 22.15 -28.40 -14.18
CA CYS A 132 22.85 -29.13 -15.24
C CYS A 132 23.58 -28.19 -16.21
N PHE A 133 22.93 -27.10 -16.61
CA PHE A 133 23.51 -26.08 -17.48
C PHE A 133 24.71 -25.38 -16.83
N ASP A 134 24.62 -25.03 -15.55
CA ASP A 134 25.72 -24.43 -14.79
C ASP A 134 26.92 -25.39 -14.70
N TYR A 135 26.69 -26.69 -14.50
CA TYR A 135 27.76 -27.70 -14.53
C TYR A 135 28.37 -27.85 -15.92
N LEU A 136 27.55 -27.85 -16.97
CA LEU A 136 28.00 -27.97 -18.36
C LEU A 136 28.83 -26.75 -18.78
N LEU A 137 28.36 -25.53 -18.47
CA LEU A 137 29.08 -24.29 -18.73
C LEU A 137 30.37 -24.24 -17.92
N GLY A 138 30.34 -24.62 -16.65
CA GLY A 138 31.54 -24.69 -15.81
C GLY A 138 32.57 -25.69 -16.36
N TRP A 139 32.12 -26.84 -16.88
CA TRP A 139 32.99 -27.80 -17.56
C TRP A 139 33.54 -27.23 -18.88
N ALA A 140 32.71 -26.59 -19.70
CA ALA A 140 33.14 -25.97 -20.96
C ALA A 140 34.17 -24.84 -20.72
N ILE A 141 33.95 -23.99 -19.71
CA ILE A 141 34.89 -22.93 -19.32
C ILE A 141 36.22 -23.54 -18.84
N LYS A 142 36.19 -24.64 -18.07
CA LYS A 142 37.42 -25.36 -17.68
C LYS A 142 38.17 -25.94 -18.88
N PHE A 143 37.49 -26.29 -19.97
CA PHE A 143 38.12 -26.75 -21.21
C PHE A 143 38.75 -25.60 -22.02
N ILE A 144 38.26 -24.38 -21.82
CA ILE A 144 38.73 -23.16 -22.51
C ILE A 144 39.86 -22.45 -21.75
N ILE A 145 39.78 -22.41 -20.41
CA ILE A 145 40.78 -21.80 -19.52
C ILE A 145 41.86 -22.83 -19.13
N GLY A 146 41.56 -24.12 -19.26
CA GLY A 146 42.55 -25.19 -19.24
C GLY A 146 43.41 -25.19 -20.50
#